data_AF-A0A3A0AMF9-F1
#
_entry.id   AF-A0A3A0AMF9-F1
#
_cell.length_a   1.000
_cell.length_b   1.000
_cell.length_c   1.000
_cell.angle_alpha   90.00
_cell.angle_beta   90.00
_cell.angle_gamma   90.00
#
_symmetry.space_group_name_H-M   'P 1'
#
loop_
_entity.id
_entity.type
_entity.pdbx_description
1 polymer ?
#
loop_
_entity_poly.entity_id
_entity_poly.type
_entity_poly.pdbx_seq_one_letter_code
_entity_poly.pdbx_strand_id
1 'polypeptide(L)' 'MAGREQDVERALARAAVLQRIGLRAIPVVGGDEWTERAAHMAREYKVARTVDGQIDPTSWRQAQATLRENGDNRELAGR' A
#
# COMPACT_ATOMS: atom_id res chain seq x y z
N MET A 1 -4.64 -21.54 -2.42
CA MET A 1 -3.93 -20.29 -2.79
C MET A 1 -4.66 -19.06 -2.21
N ALA A 2 -4.87 -18.98 -0.89
CA ALA A 2 -5.63 -17.89 -0.24
C ALA A 2 -4.77 -16.93 0.62
N GLY A 3 -3.45 -17.18 0.69
CA GLY A 3 -2.55 -16.40 1.55
C GLY A 3 -2.30 -14.99 1.03
N ARG A 4 -2.21 -14.82 -0.29
CA ARG A 4 -1.76 -13.56 -0.92
C ARG A 4 -2.79 -12.44 -0.81
N GLU A 5 -4.09 -12.74 -0.87
CA GLU A 5 -5.12 -11.71 -0.63
C GLU A 5 -5.09 -11.23 0.83
N GLN A 6 -4.94 -12.16 1.77
CA GLN A 6 -4.84 -11.85 3.20
C GLN A 6 -3.59 -11.02 3.50
N ASP A 7 -2.51 -11.19 2.74
CA ASP A 7 -1.30 -10.37 2.88
C ASP A 7 -1.56 -8.90 2.54
N VAL A 8 -2.34 -8.63 1.48
CA VAL A 8 -2.77 -7.27 1.07
C VAL A 8 -3.59 -6.61 2.17
N GLU A 9 -4.59 -7.31 2.69
CA GLU A 9 -5.43 -6.81 3.78
C GLU A 9 -4.62 -6.51 5.05
N ARG A 10 -3.71 -7.42 5.43
CA ARG A 10 -2.83 -7.20 6.60
C ARG A 10 -1.90 -6.01 6.40
N ALA A 11 -1.34 -5.81 5.20
CA ALA A 11 -0.50 -4.66 4.91
C ALA A 11 -1.29 -3.34 5.05
N LEU A 12 -2.51 -3.31 4.53
CA LEU A 12 -3.42 -2.16 4.65
C LEU A 12 -3.75 -1.85 6.11
N ALA A 13 -4.17 -2.86 6.88
CA ALA A 13 -4.51 -2.68 8.29
C ALA A 13 -3.33 -2.11 9.10
N ARG A 14 -2.12 -2.61 8.85
CA ARG A 14 -0.90 -2.12 9.52
C ARG A 14 -0.58 -0.68 9.14
N ALA A 15 -0.62 -0.34 7.84
CA ALA A 15 -0.39 1.03 7.39
C ALA A 15 -1.41 1.99 7.99
N ALA A 16 -2.69 1.61 8.05
CA ALA A 16 -3.75 2.41 8.64
C ALA A 16 -3.52 2.70 10.13
N VAL A 17 -3.07 1.71 10.92
CA VAL A 17 -2.72 1.92 12.33
C VAL A 17 -1.59 2.95 12.47
N LEU A 18 -0.52 2.83 11.68
CA LEU A 18 0.60 3.77 11.70
C LEU A 18 0.16 5.18 11.28
N GLN A 19 -0.71 5.28 10.27
CA GLN A 19 -1.23 6.56 9.81
C GLN A 19 -2.13 7.26 10.82
N ARG A 20 -2.88 6.50 11.65
CA ARG A 20 -3.71 7.04 12.73
C ARG A 20 -2.89 7.68 13.84
N ILE A 21 -1.67 7.21 14.08
CA ILE A 21 -0.75 7.79 15.07
C ILE A 21 0.18 8.86 14.47
N GLY A 22 -0.12 9.35 13.27
CA GLY A 22 0.58 10.47 12.64
C GLY A 22 1.77 10.09 11.76
N LEU A 23 2.10 8.81 11.60
CA LEU A 23 3.19 8.38 10.74
C LEU A 23 2.78 8.32 9.27
N ARG A 24 3.72 8.60 8.36
CA ARG A 24 3.56 8.36 6.92
C ARG A 24 3.97 6.92 6.63
N ALA A 25 3.00 6.06 6.28
CA ALA A 25 3.24 4.63 6.05
C ALA A 25 2.65 4.17 4.71
N ILE A 26 3.45 3.41 3.94
CA ILE A 26 3.04 2.76 2.70
C ILE A 26 2.79 1.27 2.98
N PRO A 27 1.62 0.71 2.63
CA PRO A 27 1.42 -0.74 2.64
C PRO A 27 2.25 -1.38 1.53
N VAL A 28 3.01 -2.43 1.89
CA VAL A 28 3.86 -3.19 0.97
C VAL A 28 3.58 -4.68 1.15
N VAL A 29 3.48 -5.41 0.05
CA VAL A 29 3.37 -6.88 0.03
C VAL A 29 4.35 -7.45 -0.99
N GLY A 30 4.94 -8.60 -0.68
CA GLY A 30 5.87 -9.31 -1.55
C GLY A 30 5.41 -10.72 -1.90
N GLY A 31 5.80 -11.17 -3.08
CA GLY A 31 5.61 -12.55 -3.51
C GLY A 31 6.23 -12.80 -4.88
N ASP A 32 6.74 -14.02 -5.07
CA ASP A 32 7.39 -14.45 -6.32
C ASP A 32 6.37 -14.60 -7.47
N GLU A 33 5.10 -14.84 -7.12
CA GLU A 33 3.97 -14.85 -8.05
C GLU A 33 2.74 -14.19 -7.41
N TRP A 34 1.90 -13.59 -8.24
CA TRP A 34 0.67 -12.93 -7.80
C TRP A 34 -0.55 -13.58 -8.43
N THR A 35 -1.54 -13.92 -7.60
CA THR A 35 -2.87 -14.28 -8.13
C THR A 35 -3.47 -13.03 -8.79
N GLU A 36 -4.28 -13.23 -9.84
CA GLU A 36 -4.94 -12.10 -10.52
C GLU A 36 -5.75 -11.26 -9.54
N ARG A 37 -6.42 -11.91 -8.58
CA ARG A 37 -7.18 -11.27 -7.50
C ARG A 37 -6.29 -10.45 -6.58
N ALA A 38 -5.19 -10.99 -6.06
CA ALA A 38 -4.28 -10.24 -5.20
C ALA A 38 -3.64 -9.06 -5.95
N ALA A 39 -3.29 -9.25 -7.23
CA ALA A 39 -2.78 -8.18 -8.08
C ALA A 39 -3.84 -7.09 -8.37
N HIS A 40 -5.12 -7.47 -8.47
CA HIS A 40 -6.23 -6.53 -8.60
C HIS A 40 -6.42 -5.73 -7.31
N MET A 41 -6.54 -6.39 -6.16
CA MET A 41 -6.68 -5.73 -4.85
C MET A 41 -5.52 -4.79 -4.54
N ALA A 42 -4.28 -5.22 -4.79
CA ALA A 42 -3.11 -4.37 -4.55
C ALA A 42 -3.13 -3.10 -5.43
N ARG A 43 -3.64 -3.18 -6.67
CA ARG A 43 -3.82 -2.01 -7.54
C ARG A 43 -4.94 -1.10 -7.04
N GLU A 44 -6.09 -1.67 -6.69
CA GLU A 44 -7.25 -0.92 -6.18
C GLU A 44 -6.89 -0.13 -4.91
N TYR A 45 -6.21 -0.79 -3.97
CA TYR A 45 -5.81 -0.18 -2.70
C TYR A 45 -4.46 0.52 -2.73
N LYS A 46 -3.87 0.70 -3.92
CA LYS A 46 -2.57 1.40 -4.11
C LYS A 46 -1.46 0.86 -3.19
N VAL A 47 -1.40 -0.47 -3.04
CA VAL A 47 -0.39 -1.19 -2.27
C VAL A 47 0.85 -1.40 -3.12
N ALA A 48 2.01 -1.06 -2.58
CA ALA A 48 3.27 -1.32 -3.27
C ALA A 48 3.59 -2.82 -3.27
N ARG A 49 4.03 -3.33 -4.42
CA ARG A 49 4.29 -4.76 -4.62
C ARG A 49 5.78 -5.00 -4.81
N THR A 50 6.29 -6.07 -4.22
CA THR A 50 7.61 -6.60 -4.54
C THR A 50 7.49 -7.98 -5.19
N VAL A 51 8.31 -8.23 -6.21
CA VAL A 51 8.44 -9.51 -6.92
C VAL A 51 9.92 -9.79 -7.04
N ASP A 52 10.35 -11.00 -6.66
CA ASP A 52 11.76 -11.43 -6.69
C ASP A 52 12.71 -10.42 -6.01
N GLY A 53 12.26 -9.86 -4.88
CA GLY A 53 13.02 -8.87 -4.10
C GLY A 53 13.10 -7.47 -4.73
N GLN A 54 12.49 -7.25 -5.90
CA GLN A 54 12.43 -5.96 -6.57
C GLN A 54 11.07 -5.31 -6.37
N ILE A 55 11.05 -4.00 -6.12
CA ILE A 55 9.79 -3.25 -6.02
C ILE A 55 9.25 -2.93 -7.41
N ASP A 56 7.97 -3.15 -7.64
CA ASP A 56 7.30 -2.71 -8.87
C ASP A 56 7.23 -1.17 -8.88
N PRO A 57 7.98 -0.48 -9.77
CA PRO A 57 8.09 0.98 -9.73
C PRO A 57 6.75 1.69 -9.93
N THR A 58 5.82 1.06 -10.65
CA THR A 58 4.49 1.61 -10.89
C THR A 58 3.64 1.60 -9.62
N SER A 59 3.55 0.45 -8.94
CA SER A 59 2.83 0.35 -7.66
C SER A 59 3.44 1.27 -6.60
N TRP A 60 4.77 1.42 -6.58
CA TRP A 60 5.45 2.33 -5.66
C TRP A 60 5.05 3.78 -5.86
N ARG A 61 5.06 4.27 -7.10
CA ARG A 61 4.63 5.65 -7.41
C ARG A 61 3.16 5.88 -7.04
N GLN A 62 2.29 4.92 -7.33
CA GLN A 62 0.87 5.00 -6.97
C GLN A 62 0.67 5.08 -5.46
N ALA A 63 1.38 4.24 -4.70
CA ALA A 63 1.33 4.26 -3.24
C ALA A 63 1.83 5.60 -2.67
N GLN A 64 2.93 6.14 -3.21
CA GLN A 64 3.48 7.44 -2.80
C GLN A 64 2.54 8.61 -3.10
N ALA A 65 1.85 8.61 -4.23
CA ALA A 65 0.90 9.66 -4.59
C ALA A 65 -0.21 9.80 -3.53
N THR A 66 -0.72 8.66 -3.04
CA THR A 66 -1.73 8.62 -1.97
C THR A 66 -1.25 9.25 -0.66
N LEU A 67 0.03 9.08 -0.32
CA LEU A 67 0.59 9.72 0.88
C LEU A 67 0.73 11.23 0.74
N ARG A 68 1.01 11.73 -0.47
CA ARG A 68 1.07 13.17 -0.74
C ARG A 68 -0.32 13.79 -0.63
N GLU A 69 -1.31 13.19 -1.29
CA GLU A 69 -2.73 13.57 -1.19
C GLU A 69 -3.20 13.65 0.27
N ASN A 70 -2.87 12.64 1.07
CA ASN A 70 -3.23 12.60 2.49
C ASN A 70 -2.42 13.56 3.38
N GLY A 71 -1.17 13.86 3.01
CA GLY A 71 -0.33 14.84 3.69
C GLY A 71 -0.82 16.27 3.48
N ASP A 72 -1.13 16.61 2.23
CA ASP A 72 -1.62 17.94 1.83
C ASP A 72 -2.98 18.24 2.48
N ASN A 73 -3.88 17.24 2.54
CA ASN A 73 -5.16 17.37 3.24
C ASN A 73 -5.01 17.60 4.76
N ARG A 74 -3.95 17.06 5.39
CA ARG A 74 -3.69 17.27 6.83
C ARG A 74 -3.11 18.66 7.12
N GLU A 75 -2.32 19.22 6.20
CA GLU A 75 -1.80 20.59 6.34
C GLU A 75 -2.91 21.65 6.22
N LEU A 76 -3.95 21.38 5.41
CA LEU A 76 -5.11 22.26 5.28
C LEU A 76 -6.06 22.22 6.48
N ALA A 77 -6.18 21.07 7.16
CA ALA A 77 -7.05 20.93 8.34
C ALA A 77 -6.47 21.49 9.65
N GLY A 78 -5.19 21.89 9.63
CA GLY A 78 -4.46 22.43 10.80
C GLY A 78 -4.32 23.96 10.84
N ARG A 79 -5.04 24.70 10.00
CA ARG A 79 -5.11 26.17 10.00
C ARG A 79 -6.51 26.63 10.36
#